data_AF-A0A534MEQ9-F1
#
_entry.id   AF-A0A534MEQ9-F1
#
_cell.length_a   1.000
_cell.length_b   1.000
_cell.length_c   1.000
_cell.angle_alpha   90.00
_cell.angle_beta   90.00
_cell.angle_gamma   90.00
#
_symmetry.space_group_name_H-M   'P 1'
#
loop_
_entity.id
_entity.type
_entity.pdbx_description
1 polymer ?
#
loop_
_entity_poly.entity_id
_entity_poly.type
_entity_poly.pdbx_seq_one_letter_code
_entity_poly.pdbx_strand_id
1 'polypeptide(L)' 'DHIVCNPPIRAGRAIVDRIVSEAPMHLLNGGKLWLVARTRQGADALRERMAASFGSAEVVRRGSGFKVLRSTKAGS' A
#
# COMPACT_ATOMS: atom_id res chain seq x y z
N ASP A 1 3.23 -2.40 -14.56
CA ASP A 1 3.55 -3.48 -13.60
C ASP A 1 3.67 -3.08 -12.15
N HIS A 2 4.27 -1.93 -11.82
CA HIS A 2 4.49 -1.53 -10.42
C HIS A 2 4.00 -0.11 -10.18
N ILE A 3 3.43 0.14 -9.00
CA ILE A 3 3.18 1.46 -8.45
C ILE A 3 3.96 1.53 -7.13
N VAL A 4 4.75 2.59 -6.94
CA VAL A 4 5.56 2.79 -5.74
C VAL A 4 5.27 4.19 -5.20
N CYS A 5 4.91 4.29 -3.92
CA CYS A 5 4.57 5.57 -3.31
C CYS A 5 4.98 5.63 -1.83
N ASN A 6 5.49 6.78 -1.40
CA ASN A 6 5.56 7.16 0.01
C ASN A 6 4.37 8.09 0.28
N PRO A 7 3.20 7.54 0.68
CA PRO A 7 1.96 8.28 0.66
C PRO A 7 1.99 9.44 1.67
N PRO A 8 1.35 10.58 1.35
CA PRO A 8 1.37 11.76 2.20
C PRO A 8 0.47 11.56 3.43
N ILE A 9 0.98 10.87 4.45
CA ILE A 9 0.23 10.49 5.66
C ILE A 9 -0.42 11.70 6.36
N ARG A 10 0.23 12.87 6.32
CA ARG A 10 -0.27 14.10 6.94
C ARG A 10 -1.27 14.88 6.07
N ALA A 11 -1.34 14.61 4.77
CA ALA A 11 -2.28 15.29 3.86
C ALA A 11 -3.73 14.78 4.02
N GLY A 12 -3.93 13.79 4.89
CA GLY A 12 -5.25 13.31 5.29
C GLY A 12 -5.58 11.93 4.76
N ARG A 13 -6.38 11.22 5.55
CA ARG A 13 -6.80 9.84 5.30
C ARG A 13 -7.43 9.64 3.92
N ALA A 14 -8.25 10.59 3.46
CA ALA A 14 -8.98 10.47 2.19
C ALA A 14 -8.05 10.31 0.97
N ILE A 15 -6.93 11.03 0.95
CA ILE A 15 -5.95 10.95 -0.16
C ILE A 15 -5.26 9.59 -0.15
N VAL A 16 -4.86 9.10 1.03
CA VAL A 16 -4.22 7.79 1.17
C VAL A 16 -5.19 6.67 0.78
N ASP A 17 -6.44 6.78 1.22
CA ASP A 17 -7.50 5.80 0.90
C ASP A 17 -7.72 5.73 -0.61
N ARG A 18 -7.79 6.88 -1.28
CA ARG A 18 -7.93 6.95 -2.74
C ARG A 18 -6.75 6.32 -3.47
N ILE A 19 -5.51 6.64 -3.07
CA ILE A 19 -4.30 6.04 -3.67
C ILE A 19 -4.39 4.51 -3.59
N VAL A 20 -4.79 3.96 -2.44
CA VAL A 20 -4.85 2.52 -2.22
C VAL A 20 -6.00 1.86 -2.99
N SER A 21 -7.20 2.46 -2.96
CA SER A 21 -8.39 1.87 -3.58
C SER A 21 -8.37 1.96 -5.11
N GLU A 22 -7.73 2.99 -5.69
CA GLU A 22 -7.67 3.15 -7.15
C GLU A 22 -6.47 2.42 -7.77
N ALA A 23 -5.42 2.11 -7.00
CA ALA A 23 -4.21 1.45 -7.52
C ALA A 23 -4.46 0.16 -8.34
N PRO A 24 -5.40 -0.76 -7.96
CA PRO A 24 -5.68 -1.94 -8.77
C PRO A 24 -6.14 -1.61 -10.21
N MET A 25 -6.83 -0.50 -10.43
CA MET A 25 -7.29 -0.10 -11.78
C MET A 25 -6.13 0.29 -12.70
N HIS A 26 -5.01 0.70 -12.12
CA HIS A 26 -3.82 1.16 -12.84
C HIS A 26 -2.70 0.09 -12.91
N LEU A 27 -2.96 -1.12 -12.42
CA LEU A 27 -2.02 -2.23 -12.45
C LEU A 27 -2.44 -3.29 -13.47
N LEU A 28 -1.46 -3.88 -14.15
CA LEU A 28 -1.64 -5.12 -14.88
C LEU A 28 -1.89 -6.28 -13.90
N ASN A 29 -2.46 -7.38 -14.39
CA ASN A 29 -2.60 -8.61 -13.61
C ASN A 29 -1.23 -9.08 -13.09
N GLY A 30 -1.12 -9.40 -11.80
CA GLY A 30 0.17 -9.69 -11.14
C GLY A 30 1.02 -8.45 -10.82
N GLY A 31 0.55 -7.26 -11.18
CA GLY A 31 1.17 -5.99 -10.84
C GLY A 31 1.11 -5.68 -9.35
N LYS A 32 2.04 -4.84 -8.87
CA LYS A 32 2.30 -4.67 -7.43
C LYS A 32 2.21 -3.21 -6.99
N LEU A 33 1.49 -2.97 -5.89
CA LEU A 33 1.54 -1.71 -5.16
C LEU A 33 2.56 -1.82 -4.02
N TRP A 34 3.47 -0.86 -3.95
CA TRP A 34 4.50 -0.76 -2.92
C TRP A 34 4.35 0.54 -2.16
N LEU A 35 4.14 0.44 -0.84
CA LEU A 35 4.06 1.61 0.04
C LEU A 35 5.10 1.54 1.13
N VAL A 36 5.62 2.70 1.54
CA VAL A 36 6.47 2.81 2.73
C VAL A 36 5.78 3.70 3.76
N ALA A 37 5.81 3.28 5.03
CA ALA A 37 5.26 4.07 6.13
C ALA A 37 6.09 3.89 7.40
N ARG A 38 6.11 4.91 8.26
CA ARG A 38 6.71 4.80 9.59
C ARG A 38 5.88 3.84 10.44
N THR A 39 6.55 2.94 11.15
CA THR A 39 5.92 1.93 12.03
C THR A 39 4.95 2.58 13.03
N ARG A 40 5.34 3.70 13.62
CA ARG A 40 4.52 4.44 14.61
C ARG A 40 3.50 5.41 13.98
N GLN A 41 3.42 5.50 12.65
CA GLN A 41 2.52 6.41 11.94
C GLN A 41 1.60 5.64 11.00
N GLY A 42 0.85 4.69 11.56
CA GLY A 42 -0.25 4.05 10.84
C GLY A 42 0.16 3.05 9.76
N ALA A 43 1.39 2.51 9.78
CA ALA A 43 1.80 1.50 8.81
C ALA A 43 0.89 0.25 8.83
N ASP A 44 0.41 -0.17 10.01
CA ASP A 44 -0.51 -1.32 10.11
C ASP A 44 -1.91 -0.98 9.56
N ALA A 45 -2.43 0.21 9.87
CA ALA A 45 -3.68 0.69 9.28
C ALA A 45 -3.59 0.85 7.75
N LEU A 46 -2.44 1.28 7.22
CA LEU A 46 -2.21 1.35 5.78
C LEU A 46 -2.21 -0.06 5.15
N ARG A 47 -1.57 -1.03 5.82
CA ARG A 47 -1.56 -2.43 5.39
C ARG A 47 -2.98 -3.01 5.36
N GLU A 48 -3.82 -2.72 6.35
CA GLU A 48 -5.22 -3.17 6.38
C GLU A 48 -6.02 -2.61 5.20
N ARG A 49 -5.83 -1.34 4.85
CA ARG A 49 -6.46 -0.73 3.67
C ARG A 49 -6.01 -1.37 2.36
N MET A 50 -4.70 -1.63 2.25
CA MET A 50 -4.15 -2.36 1.11
C MET A 50 -4.79 -3.75 1.02
N ALA A 51 -4.91 -4.47 2.13
CA ALA A 51 -5.56 -5.79 2.16
C ALA A 51 -7.05 -5.70 1.78
N ALA A 52 -7.76 -4.66 2.20
CA ALA A 52 -9.16 -4.46 1.81
C ALA A 52 -9.31 -4.22 0.29
N SER A 53 -8.35 -3.57 -0.37
CA SER A 53 -8.43 -3.25 -1.80
C SER A 53 -7.87 -4.36 -2.70
N PHE A 54 -6.88 -5.11 -2.23
CA PHE A 54 -6.18 -6.14 -3.01
C PHE A 54 -6.47 -7.58 -2.55
N GLY A 55 -7.22 -7.76 -1.46
CA GLY A 55 -7.39 -9.05 -0.78
C GLY A 55 -6.17 -9.53 0.01
N SER A 56 -5.00 -8.89 -0.17
CA SER A 56 -3.76 -9.24 0.54
C SER A 56 -2.87 -8.02 0.72
N ALA A 57 -2.11 -7.98 1.81
CA ALA A 57 -1.04 -7.02 2.02
C ALA A 57 0.00 -7.56 3.01
N GLU A 58 1.27 -7.55 2.62
CA GLU A 58 2.38 -8.08 3.39
C GLU A 58 3.41 -6.99 3.74
N VAL A 59 4.17 -7.25 4.81
CA VAL A 59 5.32 -6.43 5.19
C VAL A 59 6.58 -7.09 4.65
N VAL A 60 7.15 -6.53 3.58
CA VAL A 60 8.32 -7.09 2.88
C VAL A 60 9.62 -6.77 3.61
N ARG A 61 9.71 -5.59 4.22
CA ARG A 61 10.90 -5.13 4.93
C ARG A 61 10.53 -4.29 6.14
N ARG A 62 11.36 -4.38 7.18
CA ARG A 62 11.32 -3.53 8.37
C ARG A 62 12.73 -2.98 8.61
N GLY A 63 12.85 -1.72 9.01
CA GLY A 63 14.13 -1.10 9.31
C GLY A 63 14.02 0.38 9.62
N SER A 64 14.87 0.88 10.52
CA SER A 64 14.99 2.30 10.86
C SER A 64 13.66 3.01 11.22
N GLY A 65 12.72 2.26 11.80
CA GLY A 65 11.39 2.77 12.15
C GLY A 65 10.37 2.81 11.00
N PHE A 66 10.65 2.15 9.87
CA PHE A 66 9.77 2.05 8.70
C PHE A 66 9.39 0.60 8.38
N LYS A 67 8.25 0.44 7.70
CA LYS A 67 7.80 -0.79 7.05
C LYS A 67 7.64 -0.53 5.55
N VAL A 68 8.11 -1.46 4.73
CA VAL A 68 7.77 -1.55 3.30
C VAL A 68 6.65 -2.56 3.16
N LEU A 69 5.54 -2.13 2.58
CA LEU A 69 4.32 -2.88 2.38
C LEU A 69 4.14 -3.21 0.90
N ARG A 70 3.57 -4.36 0.62
CA ARG A 70 3.28 -4.79 -0.75
C ARG A 70 1.94 -5.48 -0.86
N SER A 71 1.24 -5.21 -1.96
CA SER A 71 0.07 -5.98 -2.43
C SER A 71 0.22 -6.29 -3.90
N THR A 72 -0.38 -7.40 -4.34
CA THR A 72 -0.37 -7.84 -5.73
C THR A 72 -1.79 -7.86 -6.26
N LYS A 73 -2.04 -7.25 -7.42
CA LYS A 73 -3.33 -7.36 -8.13
C LYS A 73 -3.50 -8.82 -8.58
N ALA A 74 -4.59 -9.46 -8.16
CA ALA A 74 -4.94 -10.79 -8.62
C ALA A 74 -5.09 -10.82 -10.15
N GLY A 75 -4.65 -11.92 -10.76
CA GLY A 75 -4.97 -12.18 -12.16
C GLY A 75 -6.43 -12.60 -12.29
N SER A 76 -7.09 -12.09 -13.33
CA SER A 76 -8.33 -12.68 -13.85
C SER A 76 -7.98 -13.84 -14.76
#